data_AF-A0A6J7ZRL6-F1
#
_entry.id   AF-A0A6J7ZRL6-F1
#
_cell.length_a   1.000
_cell.length_b   1.000
_cell.length_c   1.000
_cell.angle_alpha   90.00
_cell.angle_beta   90.00
_cell.angle_gamma   90.00
#
_symmetry.space_group_name_H-M   'P 1'
#
loop_
_entity.id
_entity.type
_entity.pdbx_description
1 polymer ?
#
loop_
_entity_poly.entity_id
_entity_poly.type
_entity_poly.pdbx_seq_one_letter_code
_entity_poly.pdbx_strand_id
1 'polypeptide(L)'
;MAGWTIFIDANGNGTLEATEAAAVTGADGRYSFANVPVGNYTLREVQQPGWTQTTPNPGPVGITGGTNAIVNFGNRQFGSISGIKFNDANANSLFDAAETPLQGWTIYIDGNGNGVIDPTEPTTVTGANGSYTFTNVPPGNYVLREVQQPGWVQTVPPLPA
;
A
#
# COMPACT_ATOMS: atom_id res chain seq x y z
N MET A 1 5.28 -5.60 16.58
CA MET A 1 3.87 -5.24 16.34
C MET A 1 3.02 -6.39 16.80
N ALA A 2 1.93 -6.15 17.53
CA ALA A 2 1.11 -7.23 18.11
C ALA A 2 -0.03 -7.66 17.17
N GLY A 3 -0.55 -8.87 17.36
CA GLY A 3 -1.77 -9.33 16.68
C GLY A 3 -1.59 -9.85 15.25
N TRP A 4 -0.36 -10.05 14.77
CA TRP A 4 -0.08 -10.65 13.48
C TRP A 4 0.02 -12.17 13.62
N THR A 5 -0.63 -12.91 12.72
CA THR A 5 -0.63 -14.38 12.73
C THR A 5 0.45 -14.89 11.81
N ILE A 6 1.40 -15.63 12.36
CA ILE A 6 2.47 -16.35 11.66
C ILE A 6 2.13 -17.84 11.68
N PHE A 7 2.36 -18.55 10.60
CA PHE A 7 2.10 -19.99 10.51
C PHE A 7 3.17 -20.73 9.73
N ILE A 8 3.29 -22.02 10.02
CA ILE A 8 4.11 -22.97 9.25
C ILE A 8 3.24 -23.46 8.08
N ASP A 9 3.56 -23.03 6.87
CA ASP A 9 2.90 -23.44 5.63
C ASP A 9 3.38 -24.84 5.26
N ALA A 10 2.68 -25.87 5.75
CA ALA A 10 3.11 -27.25 5.67
C ALA A 10 2.80 -27.87 4.30
N ASN A 11 1.76 -27.38 3.63
CA ASN A 11 1.31 -27.88 2.33
C ASN A 11 1.74 -26.98 1.15
N GLY A 12 2.31 -25.80 1.42
CA GLY A 12 2.86 -24.88 0.43
C GLY A 12 1.82 -24.00 -0.26
N ASN A 13 0.56 -23.99 0.21
CA ASN A 13 -0.55 -23.32 -0.47
C ASN A 13 -0.69 -21.83 -0.11
N GLY A 14 0.07 -21.36 0.88
CA GLY A 14 0.08 -19.96 1.30
C GLY A 14 -1.14 -19.50 2.10
N THR A 15 -2.01 -20.41 2.54
CA THR A 15 -3.21 -20.11 3.31
C THR A 15 -3.18 -20.86 4.62
N LEU A 16 -3.37 -20.14 5.73
CA LEU A 16 -3.43 -20.78 7.05
C LEU A 16 -4.61 -21.78 7.13
N GLU A 17 -4.30 -23.02 7.43
CA GLU A 17 -5.26 -24.09 7.66
C GLU A 17 -5.30 -24.58 9.11
N ALA A 18 -6.40 -25.22 9.50
CA ALA A 18 -6.58 -25.76 10.86
C ALA A 18 -5.56 -26.85 11.24
N THR A 19 -4.89 -27.45 10.26
CA THR A 19 -3.86 -28.48 10.49
C THR A 19 -2.47 -27.91 10.70
N GLU A 20 -2.30 -26.60 10.49
CA GLU A 20 -1.01 -25.93 10.52
C GLU A 20 -0.77 -25.26 11.88
N ALA A 21 0.48 -25.30 12.32
CA ALA A 21 0.88 -24.58 13.52
C ALA A 21 0.87 -23.07 13.26
N ALA A 22 0.17 -22.31 14.11
CA ALA A 22 0.13 -20.85 14.07
C ALA A 22 0.50 -20.22 15.42
N ALA A 23 1.09 -19.03 15.36
CA ALA A 23 1.43 -18.21 16.52
C ALA A 23 1.05 -16.75 16.24
N VAL A 24 0.60 -16.04 17.27
CA VAL A 24 0.28 -14.61 17.18
C VAL A 24 1.40 -13.80 17.82
N THR A 25 1.87 -12.76 17.13
CA THR A 25 2.89 -11.86 17.66
C THR A 25 2.41 -11.12 18.90
N GLY A 26 3.23 -11.09 19.95
CA GLY A 26 2.97 -10.36 21.19
C GLY A 26 3.15 -8.84 21.07
N ALA A 27 2.95 -8.12 22.19
CA ALA A 27 3.11 -6.66 22.28
C ALA A 27 4.52 -6.18 21.86
N ASP A 28 5.54 -6.99 22.13
CA ASP A 28 6.93 -6.75 21.74
C ASP A 28 7.22 -7.13 20.27
N GLY A 29 6.25 -7.67 19.54
CA GLY A 29 6.37 -8.12 18.16
C GLY A 29 6.97 -9.50 17.97
N ARG A 30 7.25 -10.24 19.04
CA ARG A 30 7.81 -11.59 18.93
C ARG A 30 6.72 -12.65 18.82
N TYR A 31 7.05 -13.73 18.14
CA TYR A 31 6.28 -14.97 18.09
C TYR A 31 7.24 -16.15 18.30
N SER A 32 6.72 -17.32 18.64
CA SER A 32 7.54 -18.53 18.81
C SER A 32 6.73 -19.79 18.56
N PHE A 33 7.36 -20.77 17.93
CA PHE A 33 6.88 -22.15 17.86
C PHE A 33 7.77 -23.02 18.76
N ALA A 34 7.17 -23.75 19.70
CA ALA A 34 7.91 -24.64 20.59
C ALA A 34 7.91 -26.07 20.05
N ASN A 35 8.99 -26.83 20.33
CA ASN A 35 9.11 -28.25 20.00
C ASN A 35 8.90 -28.57 18.50
N VAL A 36 9.31 -27.67 17.61
CA VAL A 36 9.28 -27.94 16.17
C VAL A 36 10.29 -29.04 15.85
N PRO A 37 9.88 -30.14 15.20
CA PRO A 37 10.80 -31.20 14.79
C PRO A 37 11.93 -30.68 13.89
N VAL A 38 13.01 -31.44 13.81
CA VAL A 38 14.09 -31.14 12.84
C VAL A 38 13.55 -31.29 11.43
N GLY A 39 13.87 -30.33 10.56
CA GLY A 39 13.32 -30.29 9.21
C GLY A 39 13.48 -28.93 8.56
N ASN A 40 13.05 -28.86 7.30
CA ASN A 40 12.94 -27.61 6.55
C ASN A 40 11.46 -27.22 6.48
N TYR A 41 11.19 -25.96 6.76
CA TYR A 41 9.85 -25.40 6.81
C TYR A 41 9.80 -24.08 6.06
N THR A 42 8.59 -23.70 5.68
CA THR A 42 8.26 -22.37 5.16
C THR A 42 7.33 -21.68 6.14
N LEU A 43 7.71 -20.51 6.63
CA LEU A 43 6.83 -19.67 7.43
C LEU A 43 6.18 -18.61 6.57
N ARG A 44 4.94 -18.27 6.91
CA ARG A 44 4.19 -17.18 6.31
C ARG A 44 3.47 -16.39 7.37
N GLU A 45 3.12 -15.16 7.03
CA GLU A 45 2.16 -14.37 7.79
C GLU A 45 0.83 -14.31 7.06
N VAL A 46 -0.27 -14.26 7.82
CA VAL A 46 -1.58 -13.96 7.26
C VAL A 46 -1.59 -12.49 6.85
N GLN A 47 -1.72 -12.23 5.54
CA GLN A 47 -1.67 -10.89 5.00
C GLN A 47 -2.76 -10.00 5.59
N GLN A 48 -2.38 -8.84 6.12
CA GLN A 48 -3.33 -7.86 6.64
C GLN A 48 -3.73 -6.84 5.55
N PRO A 49 -5.03 -6.51 5.42
CA PRO A 49 -5.47 -5.41 4.57
C PRO A 49 -4.76 -4.10 4.91
N GLY A 50 -4.32 -3.36 3.90
CA GLY A 50 -3.62 -2.09 4.09
C GLY A 50 -2.14 -2.25 4.46
N TRP A 51 -1.57 -3.44 4.35
CA TRP A 51 -0.15 -3.70 4.55
C TRP A 51 0.43 -4.52 3.39
N THR A 52 1.72 -4.36 3.12
CA THR A 52 2.51 -5.25 2.27
C THR A 52 3.67 -5.83 3.06
N GLN A 53 3.89 -7.13 2.93
CA GLN A 53 5.08 -7.79 3.43
C GLN A 53 6.30 -7.39 2.58
N THR A 54 7.39 -7.04 3.22
CA THR A 54 8.64 -6.57 2.58
C THR A 54 9.81 -7.54 2.72
N THR A 55 9.65 -8.60 3.51
CA THR A 55 10.57 -9.74 3.61
C THR A 55 10.18 -10.86 2.65
N PRO A 56 11.04 -11.88 2.43
CA PRO A 56 10.69 -13.04 1.61
C PRO A 56 9.36 -13.71 2.04
N ASN A 57 8.52 -14.02 1.06
CA ASN A 57 7.26 -14.74 1.25
C ASN A 57 7.19 -15.90 0.23
N PRO A 58 7.34 -17.17 0.65
CA PRO A 58 7.50 -17.62 2.03
C PRO A 58 8.90 -17.34 2.61
N GLY A 59 9.00 -17.30 3.94
CA GLY A 59 10.25 -17.24 4.69
C GLY A 59 10.79 -18.65 4.97
N PRO A 60 11.86 -19.11 4.30
CA PRO A 60 12.39 -20.46 4.54
C PRO A 60 13.12 -20.54 5.88
N VAL A 61 12.99 -21.68 6.56
CA VAL A 61 13.71 -21.96 7.81
C VAL A 61 14.11 -23.43 7.92
N GLY A 62 15.34 -23.67 8.35
CA GLY A 62 15.82 -25.00 8.73
C GLY A 62 15.94 -25.11 10.24
N ILE A 63 15.35 -26.14 10.83
CA ILE A 63 15.50 -26.49 12.24
C ILE A 63 16.49 -27.64 12.36
N THR A 64 17.62 -27.38 13.03
CA THR A 64 18.60 -28.41 13.41
C THR A 64 18.50 -28.72 14.89
N GLY A 65 18.86 -29.95 15.30
CA GLY A 65 18.66 -30.43 16.67
C GLY A 65 19.29 -29.51 17.72
N GLY A 66 18.48 -29.07 18.69
CA GLY A 66 18.93 -28.22 19.81
C GLY A 66 19.17 -26.75 19.47
N THR A 67 18.83 -26.30 18.26
CA THR A 67 19.02 -24.91 17.82
C THR A 67 17.70 -24.18 17.65
N ASN A 68 17.69 -22.89 18.01
CA ASN A 68 16.60 -21.98 17.66
C ASN A 68 16.93 -21.34 16.30
N ALA A 69 15.96 -21.32 15.41
CA ALA A 69 16.03 -20.52 14.19
C ALA A 69 15.24 -19.21 14.35
N ILE A 70 15.68 -18.16 13.66
CA ILE A 70 15.05 -16.85 13.70
C ILE A 70 14.62 -16.48 12.28
N VAL A 71 13.33 -16.16 12.14
CA VAL A 71 12.76 -15.60 10.92
C VAL A 71 12.02 -14.32 11.28
N ASN A 72 12.39 -13.21 10.63
CA ASN A 72 11.76 -11.92 10.84
C ASN A 72 10.79 -11.62 9.70
N PHE A 73 9.66 -10.98 10.05
CA PHE A 73 8.66 -10.50 9.11
C PHE A 73 8.68 -8.98 9.08
N GLY A 74 8.91 -8.41 7.90
CA GLY A 74 8.89 -6.97 7.65
C GLY A 74 7.59 -6.60 6.97
N ASN A 75 6.92 -5.55 7.47
CA ASN A 75 5.66 -5.08 6.93
C ASN A 75 5.69 -3.56 6.74
N ARG A 76 5.06 -3.08 5.66
CA ARG A 76 4.90 -1.65 5.38
C ARG A 76 3.43 -1.33 5.16
N GLN A 77 2.92 -0.34 5.90
CA GLN A 77 1.54 0.11 5.77
C GLN A 77 1.34 0.85 4.46
N PHE A 78 0.15 0.71 3.88
CA PHE A 78 -0.29 1.50 2.74
C PHE A 78 -0.47 2.95 3.18
N GLY A 79 -0.17 3.85 2.26
CA GLY A 79 -0.35 5.27 2.45
C GLY A 79 -1.70 5.76 1.93
N SER A 80 -1.84 7.07 1.95
CA SER A 80 -2.85 7.80 1.19
C SER A 80 -2.18 8.93 0.41
N ILE A 81 -2.80 9.33 -0.68
CA ILE A 81 -2.42 10.51 -1.46
C ILE A 81 -3.61 11.45 -1.47
N SER A 82 -3.43 12.69 -1.04
CA SER A 82 -4.48 13.69 -0.99
C SER A 82 -3.98 15.05 -1.50
N GLY A 83 -4.92 15.87 -1.94
CA GLY A 83 -4.63 17.22 -2.43
C GLY A 83 -5.89 18.04 -2.63
N ILE A 84 -5.71 19.25 -3.17
CA ILE A 84 -6.77 20.18 -3.55
C ILE A 84 -6.67 20.46 -5.04
N LYS A 85 -7.82 20.44 -5.72
CA LYS A 85 -8.00 21.03 -7.05
C LYS A 85 -8.60 22.42 -6.88
N PHE A 86 -7.97 23.41 -7.49
CA PHE A 86 -8.34 24.81 -7.37
C PHE A 86 -8.20 25.54 -8.72
N ASN A 87 -8.87 26.69 -8.83
CA ASN A 87 -8.70 27.62 -9.92
C ASN A 87 -7.51 28.54 -9.62
N ASP A 88 -6.38 28.25 -10.26
CA ASP A 88 -5.14 29.04 -10.20
C ASP A 88 -5.31 30.33 -11.01
N ALA A 89 -5.97 31.33 -10.41
CA ALA A 89 -6.43 32.53 -11.10
C ALA A 89 -5.30 33.50 -11.42
N ASN A 90 -4.18 33.39 -10.70
CA ASN A 90 -2.99 34.22 -10.90
C ASN A 90 -1.82 33.46 -11.57
N ALA A 91 -2.02 32.17 -11.91
CA ALA A 91 -1.06 31.30 -12.57
C ALA A 91 0.26 31.10 -11.81
N ASN A 92 0.22 31.08 -10.47
CA ASN A 92 1.40 30.94 -9.62
C ASN A 92 1.63 29.52 -9.09
N SER A 93 0.76 28.55 -9.44
CA SER A 93 0.85 27.15 -9.02
C SER A 93 0.71 26.92 -7.50
N LEU A 94 0.16 27.88 -6.75
CA LEU A 94 -0.11 27.79 -5.32
C LEU A 94 -1.59 28.01 -5.07
N PHE A 95 -2.17 27.29 -4.12
CA PHE A 95 -3.55 27.56 -3.72
C PHE A 95 -3.60 28.74 -2.75
N ASP A 96 -3.98 29.91 -3.27
CA ASP A 96 -4.05 31.15 -2.50
C ASP A 96 -5.43 31.37 -1.86
N ALA A 97 -5.49 32.22 -0.83
CA ALA A 97 -6.72 32.49 -0.07
C ALA A 97 -7.87 33.08 -0.91
N ALA A 98 -7.56 33.72 -2.04
CA ALA A 98 -8.56 34.30 -2.95
C ALA A 98 -9.04 33.32 -4.03
N GLU A 99 -8.45 32.12 -4.10
CA GLU A 99 -8.73 31.16 -5.15
C GLU A 99 -9.84 30.20 -4.77
N THR A 100 -10.54 29.71 -5.78
CA THR A 100 -11.73 28.89 -5.59
C THR A 100 -11.39 27.41 -5.76
N PRO A 101 -11.75 26.54 -4.82
CA PRO A 101 -11.63 25.10 -5.03
C PRO A 101 -12.58 24.62 -6.14
N LEU A 102 -12.19 23.59 -6.88
CA LEU A 102 -12.99 23.07 -7.99
C LEU A 102 -13.51 21.67 -7.68
N GLN A 103 -14.84 21.55 -7.65
CA GLN A 103 -15.56 20.30 -7.45
C GLN A 103 -15.78 19.55 -8.77
N GLY A 104 -15.86 18.22 -8.70
CA GLY A 104 -16.29 17.39 -9.83
C GLY A 104 -15.19 17.11 -10.85
N TRP A 105 -13.94 17.35 -10.49
CA TRP A 105 -12.78 17.04 -11.34
C TRP A 105 -12.28 15.63 -11.06
N THR A 106 -12.02 14.87 -12.12
CA THR A 106 -11.43 13.54 -12.02
C THR A 106 -9.93 13.64 -11.91
N ILE A 107 -9.38 13.09 -10.83
CA ILE A 107 -7.94 12.90 -10.60
C ILE A 107 -7.66 11.40 -10.71
N TYR A 108 -6.57 11.02 -11.36
CA TYR A 108 -6.17 9.63 -11.52
C TYR A 108 -4.67 9.43 -11.27
N ILE A 109 -4.31 8.21 -10.89
CA ILE A 109 -2.92 7.76 -10.82
C ILE A 109 -2.55 7.24 -12.20
N ASP A 110 -1.69 7.97 -12.91
CA ASP A 110 -1.16 7.59 -14.21
C ASP A 110 -0.07 6.51 -14.02
N GLY A 111 -0.50 5.25 -14.10
CA GLY A 111 0.33 4.10 -13.77
C GLY A 111 1.31 3.73 -14.89
N ASN A 112 0.99 4.07 -16.14
CA ASN A 112 1.81 3.74 -17.30
C ASN A 112 2.55 4.96 -17.89
N GLY A 113 2.28 6.17 -17.39
CA GLY A 113 2.93 7.41 -17.78
C GLY A 113 2.42 7.99 -19.09
N ASN A 114 1.31 7.50 -19.66
CA ASN A 114 0.85 7.90 -21.00
C ASN A 114 0.04 9.22 -21.01
N GLY A 115 -0.32 9.75 -19.84
CA GLY A 115 -1.12 10.97 -19.72
C GLY A 115 -2.60 10.84 -20.15
N VAL A 116 -3.10 9.61 -20.26
CA VAL A 116 -4.47 9.29 -20.64
C VAL A 116 -5.06 8.35 -19.59
N ILE A 117 -6.27 8.66 -19.13
CA ILE A 117 -6.98 7.83 -18.17
C ILE A 117 -7.30 6.45 -18.77
N ASP A 118 -6.82 5.40 -18.13
CA ASP A 118 -7.09 4.00 -18.50
C ASP A 118 -8.07 3.31 -17.52
N PRO A 119 -8.86 2.31 -17.96
CA PRO A 119 -9.84 1.64 -17.10
C PRO A 119 -9.27 0.96 -15.84
N THR A 120 -7.97 0.65 -15.85
CA THR A 120 -7.27 0.01 -14.72
C THR A 120 -6.67 1.00 -13.73
N GLU A 121 -6.68 2.29 -14.05
CA GLU A 121 -6.05 3.31 -13.22
C GLU A 121 -6.98 3.73 -12.07
N PRO A 122 -6.46 3.81 -10.83
CA PRO A 122 -7.22 4.37 -9.72
C PRO A 122 -7.66 5.80 -10.03
N THR A 123 -8.92 6.12 -9.73
CA THR A 123 -9.49 7.46 -9.89
C THR A 123 -10.18 7.93 -8.62
N THR A 124 -10.31 9.25 -8.48
CA THR A 124 -11.16 9.92 -7.49
C THR A 124 -11.74 11.18 -8.10
N VAL A 125 -12.85 11.66 -7.55
CA VAL A 125 -13.49 12.92 -7.95
C VAL A 125 -13.35 13.94 -6.83
N THR A 126 -13.03 15.19 -7.17
CA THR A 126 -12.85 16.26 -6.19
C THR A 126 -14.18 16.65 -5.54
N GLY A 127 -14.16 16.82 -4.21
CA GLY A 127 -15.31 17.24 -3.42
C GLY A 127 -15.64 18.74 -3.56
N ALA A 128 -16.66 19.19 -2.83
CA ALA A 128 -17.13 20.60 -2.86
C ALA A 128 -16.05 21.60 -2.42
N ASN A 129 -15.11 21.17 -1.57
CA ASN A 129 -13.95 21.96 -1.15
C ASN A 129 -12.72 21.72 -2.03
N GLY A 130 -12.86 21.08 -3.20
CA GLY A 130 -11.77 20.77 -4.12
C GLY A 130 -10.88 19.61 -3.66
N SER A 131 -11.12 19.05 -2.47
CA SER A 131 -10.27 17.98 -1.94
C SER A 131 -10.47 16.66 -2.69
N TYR A 132 -9.40 15.88 -2.81
CA TYR A 132 -9.43 14.51 -3.30
C TYR A 132 -8.55 13.60 -2.43
N THR A 133 -8.81 12.30 -2.41
CA THR A 133 -8.00 11.34 -1.66
C THR A 133 -8.04 9.95 -2.27
N PHE A 134 -6.85 9.39 -2.51
CA PHE A 134 -6.64 7.97 -2.73
C PHE A 134 -6.30 7.30 -1.39
N THR A 135 -7.06 6.30 -0.99
CA THR A 135 -6.81 5.49 0.21
C THR A 135 -6.18 4.16 -0.16
N ASN A 136 -5.53 3.50 0.81
CA ASN A 136 -4.94 2.17 0.62
C ASN A 136 -3.93 2.12 -0.54
N VAL A 137 -3.13 3.19 -0.70
CA VAL A 137 -2.15 3.30 -1.77
C VAL A 137 -0.91 2.48 -1.38
N PRO A 138 -0.53 1.45 -2.16
CA PRO A 138 0.67 0.69 -1.87
C PRO A 138 1.92 1.59 -1.83
N PRO A 139 2.97 1.22 -1.09
CA PRO A 139 4.22 1.95 -1.14
C PRO A 139 4.79 2.01 -2.56
N GLY A 140 5.08 3.22 -3.06
CA GLY A 140 5.57 3.43 -4.41
C GLY A 140 5.68 4.91 -4.75
N ASN A 141 6.20 5.19 -5.95
CA ASN A 141 6.16 6.52 -6.56
C ASN A 141 5.00 6.55 -7.55
N TYR A 142 4.20 7.60 -7.48
CA TYR A 142 2.99 7.74 -8.30
C TYR A 142 3.02 9.09 -9.02
N VAL A 143 2.57 9.08 -10.27
CA VAL A 143 2.27 10.29 -11.02
C VAL A 143 0.77 10.49 -10.97
N LEU A 144 0.33 11.66 -10.51
CA LEU A 144 -1.08 12.02 -10.50
C LEU A 144 -1.36 13.00 -11.64
N ARG A 145 -2.54 12.84 -12.25
CA ARG A 145 -3.02 13.70 -13.32
C ARG A 145 -4.50 14.00 -13.16
N GLU A 146 -4.95 15.05 -13.84
CA GLU A 146 -6.36 15.38 -13.97
C GLU A 146 -6.87 15.08 -15.38
N VAL A 147 -8.16 14.76 -15.48
CA VAL A 147 -8.83 14.74 -16.79
C VAL A 147 -9.08 16.18 -17.20
N GLN A 148 -8.44 16.61 -18.29
CA GLN A 148 -8.55 17.97 -18.81
C GLN A 148 -10.01 18.32 -19.14
N GLN A 149 -10.49 19.45 -18.60
CA GLN A 149 -11.81 19.98 -18.94
C GLN A 149 -11.70 21.08 -20.02
N PRO A 150 -12.66 21.17 -20.94
CA PRO A 150 -12.71 22.26 -21.93
C PRO A 150 -12.73 23.64 -21.26
N GLY A 151 -11.94 24.57 -21.79
CA GLY A 151 -11.85 25.94 -21.27
C GLY A 151 -10.90 26.14 -20.09
N TRP A 152 -10.23 25.08 -19.63
CA TRP A 152 -9.25 25.14 -18.56
C TRP A 152 -7.85 24.78 -19.07
N VAL A 153 -6.83 25.19 -18.33
CA VAL A 153 -5.44 24.78 -18.52
C VAL A 153 -4.90 24.32 -17.17
N GLN A 154 -4.25 23.16 -17.13
CA GLN A 154 -3.57 22.70 -15.93
C GLN A 154 -2.28 23.50 -15.71
N THR A 155 -2.17 24.15 -14.55
CA THR A 155 -0.95 24.87 -14.13
C THR A 155 -0.09 24.06 -13.18
N VAL A 156 -0.70 23.20 -12.35
CA VAL A 156 0.00 22.38 -11.35
C VAL A 156 -0.72 21.05 -11.08
N PRO A 157 -0.01 19.93 -10.86
CA PRO A 157 1.42 19.75 -11.16
C PRO A 157 1.68 19.91 -12.68
N PRO A 158 2.87 20.33 -13.09
CA PRO A 158 3.19 20.43 -14.51
C PRO A 158 3.09 19.06 -15.17
N LEU A 159 2.54 19.01 -16.38
CA LEU A 159 2.58 17.80 -17.20
C LEU A 159 4.05 17.43 -17.46
N PRO A 160 4.45 16.16 -17.34
CA PRO A 160 5.77 15.71 -17.78
C PRO A 160 6.02 16.13 -19.24
N ALA A 161 7.25 16.56 -19.51
CA ALA A 161 7.70 16.96 -20.84
C ALA A 161 7.75 15.77 -21.82
#